data_AF-A0A650CN48-F1
#
_entry.id   AF-A0A650CN48-F1
#
_cell.length_a   1.000
_cell.length_b   1.000
_cell.length_c   1.000
_cell.angle_alpha   90.00
_cell.angle_beta   90.00
_cell.angle_gamma   90.00
#
_symmetry.space_group_name_H-M   'P 1'
#
loop_
_entity.id
_entity.type
_entity.pdbx_description
1 polymer ?
#
loop_
_entity_poly.entity_id
_entity_poly.type
_entity_poly.pdbx_seq_one_letter_code
_entity_poly.pdbx_strand_id
1 'polypeptide(L)'
;MHSPAPIHLKDLSSPFLKKEALMSVIPTGQDRFGNISGLEYMLSSSTDIYPDTPTFTLANLTYESKHLSLLAYEYQNRNHQPLQALPQNVYQLWQEYGHGSIPFIYVAGLFYQVGSTASASIISGKNWTYAFSQLNNLSSPFAQQVYSTANILTAEFCIATNN
;
A
#
# COMPACT_ATOMS: atom_id res chain seq x y z
N MET A 1 -24.62 16.02 14.49
CA MET A 1 -24.32 14.64 14.03
C MET A 1 -23.91 14.75 12.58
N HIS A 2 -22.62 14.93 12.31
CA HIS A 2 -22.12 14.96 10.93
C HIS A 2 -21.87 13.52 10.51
N SER A 3 -22.45 13.12 9.38
CA SER A 3 -22.17 11.83 8.74
C SER A 3 -20.66 11.78 8.42
N PRO A 4 -19.97 10.65 8.65
CA PRO A 4 -18.57 10.52 8.24
C PRO A 4 -18.46 10.79 6.73
N ALA A 5 -17.54 11.67 6.35
CA ALA A 5 -17.25 11.92 4.95
C ALA A 5 -16.73 10.62 4.31
N PRO A 6 -17.24 10.20 3.14
CA PRO A 6 -16.72 9.02 2.45
C PRO A 6 -15.28 9.31 2.00
N ILE A 7 -14.31 8.74 2.71
CA ILE A 7 -12.92 8.75 2.30
C ILE A 7 -12.73 7.54 1.38
N HIS A 8 -12.64 7.81 0.08
CA HIS A 8 -12.24 6.79 -0.88
C HIS A 8 -10.72 6.64 -0.86
N LEU A 9 -10.18 5.82 0.05
CA LEU A 9 -8.83 5.29 -0.12
C LEU A 9 -8.90 4.19 -1.16
N LYS A 10 -8.83 4.54 -2.44
CA LYS A 10 -8.70 3.55 -3.51
C LYS A 10 -7.22 3.33 -3.70
N ASP A 11 -6.66 2.32 -3.01
CA ASP A 11 -5.49 1.57 -3.48
C ASP A 11 -4.87 0.62 -2.45
N LEU A 12 -3.83 -0.08 -2.96
CA LEU A 12 -3.02 -1.17 -2.41
C LEU A 12 -3.72 -2.46 -2.92
N SER A 13 -3.14 -3.38 -3.70
CA SER A 13 -1.76 -3.73 -4.09
C SER A 13 -1.72 -4.50 -5.42
N SER A 14 -0.66 -4.37 -6.24
CA SER A 14 -0.17 -5.37 -7.21
C SER A 14 -1.09 -5.72 -8.41
N PRO A 15 -0.56 -5.73 -9.63
CA PRO A 15 0.43 -6.70 -10.07
C PRO A 15 1.75 -6.09 -10.47
N PHE A 16 2.82 -6.87 -10.38
CA PHE A 16 4.19 -6.40 -10.48
C PHE A 16 4.57 -5.65 -9.20
N LEU A 17 5.58 -6.12 -8.48
CA LEU A 17 6.26 -5.23 -7.55
C LEU A 17 6.64 -3.99 -8.33
N LYS A 18 6.16 -2.83 -7.88
CA LYS A 18 7.06 -1.69 -7.81
C LYS A 18 6.91 -1.01 -6.48
N LYS A 19 7.52 -1.66 -5.49
CA LYS A 19 8.04 -1.09 -4.25
C LYS A 19 7.02 -0.89 -3.13
N GLU A 20 7.52 -1.04 -1.92
CA GLU A 20 6.75 -1.21 -0.70
C GLU A 20 5.86 -0.01 -0.39
N ALA A 21 4.56 -0.25 -0.17
CA ALA A 21 3.66 0.73 0.44
C ALA A 21 2.87 0.17 1.63
N LEU A 22 2.88 -1.15 1.87
CA LEU A 22 2.07 -1.75 2.94
C LEU A 22 2.81 -1.94 4.26
N MET A 23 4.14 -1.94 4.21
CA MET A 23 4.92 -2.03 5.44
C MET A 23 4.99 -0.69 6.20
N SER A 24 4.35 0.37 5.69
CA SER A 24 4.25 1.68 6.35
C SER A 24 3.13 1.77 7.37
N VAL A 25 2.11 0.90 7.30
CA VAL A 25 0.90 1.04 8.15
C VAL A 25 0.93 0.11 9.37
N ILE A 26 1.94 -0.77 9.46
CA ILE A 26 1.98 -1.88 10.43
C ILE A 26 3.36 -1.83 11.10
N PRO A 27 3.65 -0.97 12.11
CA PRO A 27 3.05 -1.15 13.44
C PRO A 27 2.97 0.12 14.34
N THR A 28 2.83 1.35 13.83
CA THR A 28 2.78 2.56 14.72
C THR A 28 1.47 3.36 14.66
N GLY A 29 0.49 2.92 13.85
CA GLY A 29 -0.75 3.65 13.61
C GLY A 29 -2.06 2.89 13.86
N GLN A 30 -2.00 1.64 14.35
CA GLN A 30 -3.21 0.82 14.58
C GLN A 30 -4.22 1.53 15.48
N ASP A 31 -3.76 2.28 16.48
CA ASP A 31 -4.64 3.00 17.40
C ASP A 31 -5.25 4.29 16.82
N ARG A 32 -4.73 4.82 15.71
CA ARG A 32 -5.22 6.10 15.16
C ARG A 32 -6.13 5.93 13.97
N PHE A 33 -5.82 4.98 13.08
CA PHE A 33 -6.49 4.95 11.78
C PHE A 33 -7.25 3.67 11.51
N GLY A 34 -7.00 2.54 12.17
CA GLY A 34 -7.79 1.33 11.99
C GLY A 34 -6.99 0.04 12.14
N ASN A 35 -7.70 -1.08 12.03
CA ASN A 35 -7.13 -2.41 12.08
C ASN A 35 -7.14 -3.04 10.68
N ILE A 36 -6.01 -3.66 10.31
CA ILE A 36 -5.88 -4.44 9.08
C ILE A 36 -5.78 -5.92 9.47
N SER A 37 -6.55 -6.77 8.80
CA SER A 37 -6.48 -8.23 8.91
C SER A 37 -6.53 -8.89 7.54
N GLY A 38 -6.24 -10.20 7.46
CA GLY A 38 -6.25 -10.93 6.19
C GLY A 38 -5.07 -10.63 5.26
N LEU A 39 -4.02 -9.96 5.76
CA LEU A 39 -2.76 -9.79 5.05
C LEU A 39 -2.00 -11.11 4.99
N GLU A 40 -1.60 -11.49 3.78
CA GLU A 40 -0.86 -12.72 3.54
C GLU A 40 0.49 -12.42 2.87
N TYR A 41 1.48 -13.25 3.19
CA TYR A 41 2.79 -13.17 2.56
C TYR A 41 2.71 -13.57 1.09
N MET A 42 3.36 -12.77 0.26
CA MET A 42 3.53 -13.01 -1.15
C MET A 42 4.98 -12.70 -1.57
N LEU A 43 5.38 -13.30 -2.69
CA LEU A 43 6.53 -12.84 -3.44
C LEU A 43 6.03 -12.24 -4.75
N SER A 44 6.79 -11.28 -5.21
CA SER A 44 6.61 -10.71 -6.53
C SER A 44 6.70 -11.69 -7.69
N SER A 45 6.51 -11.14 -8.89
CA SER A 45 6.88 -11.88 -10.08
C SER A 45 8.39 -12.16 -10.08
N SER A 46 8.74 -13.35 -10.57
CA SER A 46 10.12 -13.73 -10.85
C SER A 46 10.68 -13.01 -12.08
N THR A 47 9.84 -12.28 -12.84
CA THR A 47 10.26 -11.50 -14.02
C THR A 47 10.26 -9.98 -13.76
N ASP A 48 10.07 -9.55 -12.51
CA ASP A 48 10.19 -8.14 -12.14
C ASP A 48 11.67 -7.69 -12.18
N ILE A 49 11.91 -6.37 -12.27
CA ILE A 49 13.27 -5.78 -12.19
C ILE A 49 13.98 -6.19 -10.89
N TYR A 50 13.21 -6.31 -9.81
CA TYR A 50 13.66 -6.82 -8.51
C TYR A 50 12.86 -8.09 -8.20
N PRO A 51 13.28 -9.24 -8.73
CA PRO A 51 12.49 -10.47 -8.64
C PRO A 51 12.44 -11.00 -7.20
N ASP A 52 11.44 -11.84 -6.96
CA ASP A 52 11.16 -12.53 -5.71
C ASP A 52 11.32 -11.65 -4.46
N THR A 53 10.87 -10.40 -4.53
CA THR A 53 10.92 -9.50 -3.37
C THR A 53 9.76 -9.80 -2.43
N PRO A 54 10.00 -9.93 -1.11
CA PRO A 54 8.96 -10.05 -0.09
C PRO A 54 7.94 -8.90 -0.16
N THR A 55 6.65 -9.23 -0.30
CA THR A 55 5.53 -8.27 -0.32
C THR A 55 4.23 -8.88 0.19
N PHE A 56 3.22 -8.11 0.52
CA PHE A 56 1.91 -8.66 0.90
C PHE A 56 0.95 -8.67 -0.28
N THR A 57 0.06 -9.66 -0.33
CA THR A 57 -1.14 -9.64 -1.17
C THR A 57 -2.29 -8.98 -0.40
N LEU A 58 -3.17 -8.29 -1.11
CA LEU A 58 -4.36 -7.67 -0.53
C LEU A 58 -5.67 -8.32 -0.97
N ALA A 59 -5.59 -9.42 -1.70
CA ALA A 59 -6.76 -10.14 -2.19
C ALA A 59 -7.78 -10.45 -1.08
N ASN A 60 -7.29 -10.71 0.14
CA ASN A 60 -8.10 -11.04 1.33
C ASN A 60 -8.05 -9.97 2.43
N LEU A 61 -7.52 -8.77 2.12
CA LEU A 61 -7.39 -7.71 3.13
C LEU A 61 -8.76 -7.26 3.61
N THR A 62 -8.91 -7.21 4.94
CA THR A 62 -10.02 -6.54 5.61
C THR A 62 -9.49 -5.36 6.40
N TYR A 63 -10.25 -4.27 6.40
CA TYR A 63 -9.93 -3.07 7.14
C TYR A 63 -11.12 -2.54 7.91
N GLU A 64 -10.89 -2.23 9.17
CA GLU A 64 -11.89 -1.67 10.07
C GLU A 64 -11.38 -0.38 10.70
N SER A 65 -12.18 0.67 10.64
CA SER A 65 -11.84 1.96 11.22
C SER A 65 -13.08 2.77 11.57
N LYS A 66 -12.96 3.63 12.60
CA LYS A 66 -13.96 4.64 12.95
C LYS A 66 -13.79 5.94 12.16
N HIS A 67 -12.63 6.14 11.53
CA HIS A 67 -12.21 7.42 10.97
C HIS A 67 -12.00 7.38 9.45
N LEU A 68 -11.59 6.23 8.92
CA LEU A 68 -11.26 6.06 7.51
C LEU A 68 -12.08 4.94 6.88
N SER A 69 -12.27 5.00 5.57
CA SER A 69 -12.71 3.86 4.77
C SER A 69 -11.59 3.47 3.81
N LEU A 70 -11.42 2.15 3.60
CA LEU A 70 -10.40 1.61 2.70
C LEU A 70 -11.04 0.81 1.55
N LEU A 71 -10.61 1.10 0.34
CA LEU A 71 -10.86 0.35 -0.89
C LEU A 71 -9.51 -0.15 -1.42
N ALA A 72 -9.16 -1.38 -1.05
CA ALA A 72 -7.96 -2.05 -1.52
C ALA A 72 -8.30 -2.98 -2.71
N TYR A 73 -7.47 -2.98 -3.74
CA TYR A 73 -7.61 -3.86 -4.90
C TYR A 73 -6.27 -4.39 -5.38
N GLU A 74 -6.26 -5.68 -5.74
CA GLU A 74 -5.17 -6.35 -6.43
C GLU A 74 -5.55 -6.75 -7.84
N TYR A 75 -5.01 -6.01 -8.80
CA TYR A 75 -5.45 -6.04 -10.19
C TYR A 75 -4.97 -7.30 -10.93
N GLN A 76 -3.75 -7.78 -10.68
CA GLN A 76 -3.28 -9.09 -11.17
C GLN A 76 -2.43 -9.77 -10.08
N ASN A 77 -2.24 -11.07 -10.20
CA ASN A 77 -1.35 -11.83 -9.33
C ASN A 77 0.11 -11.72 -9.76
N ARG A 78 1.01 -12.41 -9.05
CA ARG A 78 2.45 -12.47 -9.37
C ARG A 78 2.79 -13.04 -10.76
N ASN A 79 1.85 -13.71 -11.41
CA ASN A 79 2.01 -14.24 -12.76
C ASN A 79 1.36 -13.35 -13.83
N HIS A 80 0.98 -12.12 -13.46
CA HIS A 80 0.34 -11.13 -14.34
C HIS A 80 -1.03 -11.57 -14.86
N GLN A 81 -1.66 -12.51 -14.18
CA GLN A 81 -3.03 -12.94 -14.45
C GLN A 81 -4.00 -12.08 -13.65
N PRO A 82 -5.05 -11.50 -14.26
CA PRO A 82 -6.05 -10.70 -13.55
C PRO A 82 -6.52 -11.38 -12.27
N LEU A 83 -6.59 -10.63 -11.17
CA LEU A 83 -6.95 -11.18 -9.85
C LEU A 83 -8.29 -10.61 -9.37
N GLN A 84 -8.41 -9.29 -9.24
CA GLN A 84 -9.67 -8.63 -8.88
C GLN A 84 -10.15 -7.71 -10.00
N ALA A 85 -11.46 -7.69 -10.20
CA ALA A 85 -12.10 -6.74 -11.09
C ALA A 85 -12.17 -5.36 -10.40
N LEU A 86 -11.63 -4.34 -11.06
CA LEU A 86 -11.74 -2.96 -10.60
C LEU A 86 -13.10 -2.38 -11.01
N PRO A 87 -13.85 -1.77 -10.08
CA PRO A 87 -15.01 -0.94 -10.43
C PRO A 87 -14.61 0.16 -11.42
N GLN A 88 -15.49 0.51 -12.35
CA GLN A 88 -15.18 1.46 -13.43
C GLN A 88 -14.67 2.81 -12.92
N ASN A 89 -15.25 3.33 -11.83
CA ASN A 89 -14.83 4.59 -11.22
C ASN A 89 -13.47 4.49 -10.50
N VAL A 90 -13.04 3.31 -10.07
CA VAL A 90 -11.70 3.07 -9.53
C VAL A 90 -10.70 3.03 -10.68
N TYR A 91 -11.02 2.26 -11.73
CA TYR A 91 -10.18 2.16 -12.91
C TYR A 91 -9.94 3.50 -13.59
N GLN A 92 -10.98 4.32 -13.80
CA GLN A 92 -10.84 5.65 -14.39
C GLN A 92 -9.91 6.56 -13.58
N LEU A 93 -10.07 6.56 -12.26
CA LEU A 93 -9.25 7.36 -11.35
C LEU A 93 -7.79 6.90 -11.38
N TRP A 94 -7.55 5.59 -11.38
CA TRP A 94 -6.22 5.01 -11.53
C TRP A 94 -5.57 5.34 -12.88
N GLN A 95 -6.33 5.38 -13.97
CA GLN A 95 -5.81 5.79 -15.28
C GLN A 95 -5.51 7.30 -15.33
N GLU A 96 -6.37 8.13 -14.75
CA GLU A 96 -6.24 9.58 -14.74
C GLU A 96 -5.00 10.04 -13.96
N TYR A 97 -4.85 9.59 -12.71
CA TYR A 97 -3.78 10.05 -11.82
C TYR A 97 -2.56 9.12 -11.82
N GLY A 98 -2.80 7.81 -11.93
CA GLY A 98 -1.75 6.79 -11.89
C GLY A 98 -1.19 6.42 -13.26
N HIS A 99 -1.86 6.79 -14.36
CA HIS A 99 -1.51 6.35 -15.72
C HIS A 99 -1.31 4.83 -15.83
N GLY A 100 -2.13 4.06 -15.10
CA GLY A 100 -1.99 2.60 -15.05
C GLY A 100 -0.74 2.11 -14.30
N SER A 101 0.01 2.99 -13.65
CA SER A 101 1.19 2.64 -12.85
C SER A 101 0.77 2.25 -11.44
N ILE A 102 1.57 1.38 -10.82
CA ILE A 102 1.35 0.94 -9.45
C ILE A 102 2.66 0.91 -8.63
N PRO A 103 2.60 0.85 -7.29
CA PRO A 103 1.41 1.10 -6.47
C PRO A 103 0.90 2.50 -6.75
N PHE A 104 -0.42 2.64 -6.77
CA PHE A 104 -1.07 3.94 -6.77
C PHE A 104 -1.62 4.14 -5.34
N ILE A 105 -1.84 5.36 -4.90
CA ILE A 105 -2.52 5.70 -3.65
C ILE A 105 -3.33 6.94 -3.95
N TYR A 106 -4.59 6.97 -3.52
CA TYR A 106 -5.42 8.17 -3.62
C TYR A 106 -6.13 8.43 -2.30
N VAL A 107 -6.04 9.66 -1.81
CA VAL A 107 -6.57 10.08 -0.51
C VAL A 107 -7.55 11.21 -0.72
N ALA A 108 -8.85 10.88 -0.71
CA ALA A 108 -9.97 11.83 -0.67
C ALA A 108 -9.95 12.97 -1.72
N GLY A 109 -9.20 12.84 -2.81
CA GLY A 109 -8.99 13.92 -3.79
C GLY A 109 -8.07 15.05 -3.33
N LEU A 110 -7.38 14.86 -2.22
CA LEU A 110 -6.42 15.80 -1.65
C LEU A 110 -4.98 15.42 -1.99
N PHE A 111 -4.72 14.12 -2.07
CA PHE A 111 -3.39 13.60 -2.31
C PHE A 111 -3.43 12.34 -3.17
N TYR A 112 -2.39 12.15 -3.97
CA TYR A 112 -2.14 10.88 -4.63
C TYR A 112 -0.64 10.58 -4.69
N GLN A 113 -0.30 9.29 -4.71
CA GLN A 113 1.06 8.80 -4.89
C GLN A 113 1.10 7.78 -6.01
N VAL A 114 2.10 7.87 -6.88
CA VAL A 114 2.36 6.88 -7.93
C VAL A 114 3.75 6.29 -7.69
N GLY A 115 3.82 4.96 -7.71
CA GLY A 115 5.02 4.23 -7.36
C GLY A 115 5.26 4.21 -5.85
N SER A 116 6.29 3.49 -5.45
CA SER A 116 6.79 3.57 -4.08
C SER A 116 8.17 4.19 -4.00
N THR A 117 8.37 4.82 -2.85
CA THR A 117 9.51 5.58 -2.38
C THR A 117 10.58 4.69 -1.76
N ALA A 118 10.23 3.50 -1.28
CA ALA A 118 11.15 2.56 -0.68
C ALA A 118 11.80 1.64 -1.72
N SER A 119 13.10 1.35 -1.59
CA SER A 119 13.82 0.62 -2.64
C SER A 119 13.74 -0.89 -2.44
N ALA A 120 12.93 -1.55 -3.28
CA ALA A 120 12.85 -3.01 -3.36
C ALA A 120 14.20 -3.72 -3.60
N SER A 121 15.18 -3.02 -4.20
CA SER A 121 16.54 -3.56 -4.35
C SER A 121 17.19 -3.99 -3.04
N ILE A 122 16.76 -3.42 -1.91
CA ILE A 122 17.33 -3.71 -0.58
C ILE A 122 16.90 -5.11 -0.12
N ILE A 123 15.67 -5.53 -0.46
CA ILE A 123 15.06 -6.78 0.00
C ILE A 123 14.79 -7.79 -1.13
N SER A 124 15.17 -7.47 -2.37
CA SER A 124 15.01 -8.36 -3.53
C SER A 124 15.80 -9.66 -3.36
N GLY A 125 15.15 -10.79 -3.68
CA GLY A 125 15.71 -12.13 -3.50
C GLY A 125 16.03 -12.49 -2.05
N LYS A 126 15.55 -11.70 -1.08
CA LYS A 126 15.69 -11.99 0.36
C LYS A 126 14.42 -12.64 0.88
N ASN A 127 14.50 -13.20 2.09
CA ASN A 127 13.33 -13.74 2.78
C ASN A 127 12.68 -12.69 3.70
N TRP A 128 11.50 -13.01 4.21
CA TRP A 128 10.74 -12.17 5.14
C TRP A 128 11.51 -11.81 6.41
N THR A 129 12.26 -12.74 6.98
CA THR A 129 13.07 -12.49 8.18
C THR A 129 14.06 -11.34 7.96
N TYR A 130 14.70 -11.31 6.78
CA TYR A 130 15.58 -10.20 6.41
C TYR A 130 14.82 -8.91 6.15
N ALA A 131 13.70 -8.96 5.42
CA ALA A 131 12.89 -7.76 5.17
C ALA A 131 12.41 -7.11 6.48
N PHE A 132 11.95 -7.92 7.44
CA PHE A 132 11.58 -7.45 8.77
C PHE A 132 12.76 -6.95 9.59
N SER A 133 13.95 -7.55 9.45
CA SER A 133 15.14 -7.02 10.14
C SER A 133 15.54 -5.64 9.62
N GLN A 134 15.38 -5.39 8.31
CA GLN A 134 15.58 -4.06 7.74
C GLN A 134 14.52 -3.09 8.25
N LEU A 135 13.24 -3.47 8.22
CA LEU A 135 12.15 -2.62 8.71
C LEU A 135 12.29 -2.25 10.20
N ASN A 136 12.59 -3.24 11.05
CA ASN A 136 12.66 -3.04 12.50
C ASN A 136 13.92 -2.30 12.93
N ASN A 137 14.93 -2.20 12.05
CA ASN A 137 16.07 -1.33 12.27
C ASN A 137 15.78 0.07 11.73
N LEU A 138 15.35 0.99 12.60
CA LEU A 138 15.00 2.37 12.23
C LEU A 138 16.14 3.16 11.58
N SER A 139 17.40 2.74 11.74
CA SER A 139 18.53 3.35 11.05
C SER A 139 18.80 2.77 9.66
N SER A 140 18.06 1.73 9.24
CA SER A 140 18.21 1.16 7.91
C SER A 140 17.62 2.10 6.86
N PRO A 141 18.21 2.20 5.66
CA PRO A 141 17.63 2.97 4.56
C PRO A 141 16.21 2.53 4.21
N PHE A 142 15.94 1.23 4.32
CA PHE A 142 14.62 0.65 4.05
C PHE A 142 13.56 1.15 5.04
N ALA A 143 13.85 1.06 6.34
CA ALA A 143 12.96 1.56 7.38
C ALA A 143 12.71 3.05 7.21
N GLN A 144 13.75 3.85 6.99
CA GLN A 144 13.60 5.30 6.82
C GLN A 144 12.68 5.67 5.65
N GLN A 145 12.80 4.99 4.51
CA GLN A 145 11.95 5.22 3.35
C GLN A 145 10.49 4.82 3.61
N VAL A 146 10.29 3.65 4.23
CA VAL A 146 8.97 3.14 4.60
C VAL A 146 8.31 4.07 5.63
N TYR A 147 8.99 4.43 6.72
CA TYR A 147 8.43 5.31 7.74
C TYR A 147 8.23 6.75 7.26
N SER A 148 9.07 7.26 6.35
CA SER A 148 8.85 8.57 5.73
C SER A 148 7.51 8.60 4.99
N THR A 149 7.21 7.55 4.24
CA THR A 149 5.95 7.43 3.48
C THR A 149 4.76 7.22 4.41
N ALA A 150 4.94 6.43 5.47
CA ALA A 150 3.94 6.28 6.53
C ALA A 150 3.55 7.63 7.14
N ASN A 151 4.54 8.47 7.42
CA ASN A 151 4.32 9.78 8.03
C ASN A 151 3.61 10.74 7.08
N ILE A 152 3.94 10.72 5.79
CA ILE A 152 3.23 11.50 4.76
C ILE A 152 1.77 11.05 4.72
N LEU A 153 1.49 9.76 4.53
CA LEU A 153 0.12 9.24 4.48
C LEU A 153 -0.67 9.53 5.77
N THR A 154 -0.01 9.44 6.92
CA THR A 154 -0.59 9.84 8.20
C THR A 154 -1.03 11.30 8.21
N ALA A 155 -0.19 12.21 7.71
CA ALA A 155 -0.52 13.63 7.61
C ALA A 155 -1.68 13.87 6.63
N GLU A 156 -1.68 13.21 5.47
CA GLU A 156 -2.77 13.31 4.50
C GLU A 156 -4.10 12.78 5.06
N PHE A 157 -4.07 11.72 5.88
CA PHE A 157 -5.26 11.21 6.56
C PHE A 157 -5.77 12.17 7.64
N CYS A 158 -4.88 12.82 8.38
CA CYS A 158 -5.22 13.89 9.32
C CYS A 158 -5.95 15.03 8.61
N ILE A 159 -5.41 15.51 7.48
CA ILE A 159 -6.03 16.56 6.66
C ILE A 159 -7.41 16.09 6.15
N ALA A 160 -7.48 14.88 5.58
CA ALA A 160 -8.72 14.33 5.02
C ALA A 160 -9.82 14.10 6.06
N THR A 161 -9.44 13.83 7.32
CA THR A 161 -10.37 13.60 8.43
C THR A 161 -10.59 14.83 9.32
N ASN A 162 -9.86 15.92 9.07
CA ASN A 162 -9.84 17.13 9.90
C ASN A 162 -9.49 16.85 11.38
N ASN A 163 -8.41 16.08 11.61
CA ASN A 163 -7.85 15.75 12.93
C ASN A 163 -6.39 16.18 13.08
#